data_AF-X6HA18-F1
#
_entry.id   AF-X6HA18-F1
#
_cell.length_a   1.000
_cell.length_b   1.000
_cell.length_c   1.000
_cell.angle_alpha   90.00
_cell.angle_beta   90.00
_cell.angle_gamma   90.00
#
_symmetry.space_group_name_H-M   'P 1'
#
loop_
_entity.id
_entity.type
_entity.pdbx_description
1 polymer ?
#
loop_
_entity_poly.entity_id
_entity_poly.type
_entity_poly.pdbx_seq_one_letter_code
_entity_poly.pdbx_strand_id
1 'polypeptide(L)'
;MPRGFRVIGLTHWLAKTGLASSAPAIAFFYGSVGAATAAIAAAAIFLANSIVAVLDRLSQEKSSGTGQAQTELMVRLGDLLTGMKGGRAVSQADRDDAIRACLGILENYARLVTRSKKGDISVSLVLFAGNSTSRMKVRHRNPGNERPTNREFDASHLLGYHACLRGTEPRVVHDLKKFKGKSLVSPTQTTVNYRSIFLIPVVTRRGENDEKIRGFISIDCPRPYAFYGNRSSVLVVTCEPVLSRINELI
;
A
#
# COMPACT_ATOMS: atom_id res chain seq x y z
N MET A 1 0.45 -10.82 16.05
CA MET A 1 1.50 -10.26 16.94
C MET A 1 2.75 -9.95 16.12
N PRO A 2 3.42 -8.80 16.34
CA PRO A 2 4.68 -8.46 15.67
C PRO A 2 5.76 -9.53 15.96
N ARG A 3 6.54 -9.93 14.96
CA ARG A 3 7.54 -11.03 15.07
C ARG A 3 8.60 -10.83 16.18
N GLY A 4 8.83 -9.58 16.62
CA GLY A 4 9.73 -9.24 17.73
C GLY A 4 9.15 -9.41 19.14
N PHE A 5 7.86 -9.75 19.28
CA PHE A 5 7.23 -10.18 20.55
C PHE A 5 7.17 -11.72 20.68
N ARG A 6 7.87 -12.45 19.80
CA ARG A 6 8.16 -13.85 20.07
C ARG A 6 9.15 -13.91 21.23
N VAL A 7 8.99 -14.91 22.10
CA VAL A 7 9.78 -15.15 23.32
C VAL A 7 11.28 -14.88 23.11
N ILE A 8 11.82 -15.28 21.96
CA ILE A 8 13.23 -15.15 21.57
C ILE A 8 13.69 -13.68 21.44
N GLY A 9 12.85 -12.79 20.92
CA GLY A 9 13.18 -11.37 20.78
C GLY A 9 13.21 -10.64 22.12
N LEU A 10 12.29 -11.02 23.02
CA LEU A 10 12.23 -10.49 24.38
C LEU A 10 13.40 -10.99 25.23
N THR A 11 13.75 -12.29 25.14
CA THR A 11 14.88 -12.86 25.89
C THR A 11 16.22 -12.26 25.43
N HIS A 12 16.41 -12.06 24.12
CA HIS A 12 17.62 -11.41 23.61
C HIS A 12 17.73 -9.94 24.07
N TRP A 13 16.62 -9.21 24.08
CA TRP A 13 16.59 -7.83 24.58
C TRP A 13 16.88 -7.76 26.08
N LEU A 14 16.25 -8.63 26.88
CA LEU A 14 16.50 -8.73 28.32
C LEU A 14 17.96 -9.11 28.63
N ALA A 15 18.54 -10.07 27.90
CA ALA A 15 19.92 -10.48 28.08
C ALA A 15 20.91 -9.36 27.74
N LYS A 16 20.73 -8.65 26.62
CA LYS A 16 21.58 -7.51 26.22
C LYS A 16 21.51 -6.37 27.23
N THR A 17 20.29 -6.06 27.71
CA THR A 17 20.07 -4.97 28.66
C THR A 17 20.60 -5.33 30.05
N GLY A 18 20.41 -6.59 30.48
CA GLY A 18 20.97 -7.15 31.71
C GLY A 18 22.49 -7.09 31.74
N LEU A 19 23.15 -7.54 30.67
CA LEU A 19 24.61 -7.47 30.53
C LEU A 19 25.15 -6.03 30.51
N ALA A 20 24.44 -5.09 29.89
CA ALA A 20 24.86 -3.69 29.90
C ALA A 20 24.67 -3.05 31.29
N SER A 21 23.61 -3.43 32.01
CA SER A 21 23.29 -2.91 33.34
C SER A 21 24.06 -3.58 34.50
N SER A 22 24.84 -4.63 34.23
CA SER A 22 25.58 -5.35 35.27
C SER A 22 26.92 -4.69 35.63
N ALA A 23 27.47 -3.82 34.77
CA ALA A 23 28.74 -3.15 35.03
C ALA A 23 28.76 -2.31 36.33
N PRO A 24 27.72 -1.51 36.66
CA PRO A 24 27.64 -0.83 37.96
C PRO A 24 27.51 -1.78 39.16
N ALA A 25 26.83 -2.92 39.00
CA ALA A 25 26.71 -3.92 40.05
C ALA A 25 28.06 -4.60 40.35
N ILE A 26 28.85 -4.89 39.30
CA ILE A 26 30.22 -5.40 39.43
C ILE A 26 31.12 -4.36 40.11
N ALA A 27 30.99 -3.08 39.74
CA ALA A 27 31.76 -1.99 40.35
C ALA A 27 31.46 -1.81 41.85
N PHE A 28 30.21 -2.04 42.28
CA PHE A 28 29.85 -2.11 43.69
C PHE A 28 30.49 -3.30 44.41
N PHE A 29 30.45 -4.50 43.80
CA PHE A 29 31.05 -5.71 44.38
C PHE A 29 32.56 -5.59 44.64
N TYR A 30 33.28 -4.88 43.76
CA TYR A 30 34.72 -4.60 43.94
C TYR A 30 35.01 -3.37 44.82
N GLY A 31 34.00 -2.79 45.47
CA GLY A 31 34.17 -1.69 46.42
C GLY A 31 34.52 -0.34 45.79
N SER A 32 34.47 -0.23 44.46
CA SER A 32 34.87 0.98 43.73
C SER A 32 33.81 2.09 43.75
N VAL A 33 32.55 1.77 44.08
CA VAL A 33 31.45 2.73 44.11
C VAL A 33 30.43 2.36 45.20
N GLY A 34 29.82 3.35 45.84
CA GLY A 34 28.76 3.14 46.83
C GLY A 34 27.47 2.55 46.22
N ALA A 35 26.69 1.84 47.04
CA ALA A 35 25.47 1.13 46.63
C ALA A 35 24.45 2.03 45.93
N ALA A 36 24.23 3.24 46.44
CA ALA A 36 23.29 4.21 45.86
C ALA A 36 23.71 4.64 44.46
N THR A 37 25.01 4.92 44.26
CA THR A 37 25.57 5.33 42.97
C THR A 37 25.50 4.20 41.94
N ALA A 38 25.78 2.96 42.36
CA ALA A 38 25.67 1.78 41.50
C ALA A 38 24.22 1.52 41.05
N ALA A 39 23.25 1.67 41.97
CA ALA A 39 21.84 1.50 41.65
C ALA A 39 21.32 2.57 40.68
N ILE A 40 21.68 3.84 40.89
CA ILE A 40 21.32 4.94 39.99
C ILE A 40 21.94 4.74 38.61
N ALA A 41 23.21 4.36 38.54
CA ALA A 41 23.91 4.11 37.28
C ALA A 41 23.30 2.92 36.51
N ALA A 42 22.96 1.82 37.18
CA ALA A 42 22.30 0.68 36.56
C ALA A 42 20.92 1.05 35.99
N ALA A 43 20.12 1.81 36.75
CA ALA A 43 18.82 2.29 36.30
C ALA A 43 18.93 3.25 35.10
N ALA A 44 19.91 4.16 35.11
CA ALA A 44 20.15 5.08 34.01
C ALA A 44 20.55 4.34 32.72
N ILE A 45 21.44 3.34 32.81
CA ILE A 45 21.86 2.52 31.67
C ILE A 45 20.69 1.70 31.13
N PHE A 46 19.85 1.14 32.00
CA PHE A 46 18.66 0.40 31.60
C PHE A 46 17.68 1.29 30.82
N LEU A 47 17.39 2.50 31.32
CA LEU A 47 16.50 3.44 30.66
C LEU A 47 17.06 3.94 29.32
N ALA A 48 18.34 4.28 29.27
CA ALA A 48 19.00 4.72 28.04
C ALA A 48 18.97 3.62 26.96
N ASN A 49 19.30 2.38 27.31
CA ASN A 49 19.22 1.24 26.38
C ASN A 49 17.80 0.95 25.92
N SER A 50 16.80 1.14 26.80
CA SER A 50 15.39 0.99 26.44
C SER A 50 14.96 2.02 25.41
N ILE A 51 15.36 3.28 25.58
CA ILE A 51 15.07 4.36 24.62
C ILE A 51 15.74 4.09 23.28
N VAL A 52 17.03 3.73 23.27
CA VAL A 52 17.78 3.40 22.04
C VAL A 52 17.14 2.22 21.31
N ALA A 53 16.76 1.15 22.01
CA ALA A 53 16.11 0.00 21.40
C ALA A 53 14.75 0.34 20.76
N VAL A 54 13.99 1.27 21.38
CA VAL A 54 12.74 1.77 20.79
C VAL A 54 13.02 2.61 19.54
N LEU A 55 14.02 3.49 19.59
CA LEU A 55 14.41 4.34 18.45
C LEU A 55 14.96 3.51 17.28
N ASP A 56 15.82 2.53 17.55
CA ASP A 56 16.34 1.60 16.54
C ASP A 56 15.22 0.81 15.87
N ARG A 57 14.21 0.40 16.65
CA ARG A 57 13.05 -0.33 16.12
C ARG A 57 12.16 0.56 15.25
N LEU A 58 11.92 1.80 15.68
CA LEU A 58 11.22 2.81 14.87
C LEU A 58 11.99 3.12 13.57
N SER A 59 13.32 3.13 13.64
CA SER A 59 14.22 3.32 12.50
C SER A 59 14.19 2.13 11.53
N GLN A 60 14.29 0.89 12.04
CA GLN A 60 14.24 -0.33 11.24
C GLN A 60 12.88 -0.56 10.59
N GLU A 61 11.78 -0.24 11.27
CA GLU A 61 10.44 -0.27 10.64
C GLU A 61 10.37 0.69 9.46
N LYS A 62 11.04 1.85 9.55
CA LYS A 62 11.08 2.85 8.49
C LYS A 62 12.01 2.45 7.33
N SER A 63 13.10 1.71 7.57
CA SER A 63 14.05 1.30 6.53
C SER A 63 13.66 0.01 5.80
N SER A 64 13.05 -0.95 6.50
CA SER A 64 12.66 -2.26 5.96
C SER A 64 11.58 -2.20 4.87
N GLY A 65 10.71 -1.18 4.91
CA GLY A 65 9.60 -1.03 3.96
C GLY A 65 10.03 -0.63 2.55
N THR A 66 11.14 0.11 2.44
CA THR A 66 11.61 0.71 1.18
C THR A 66 12.37 -0.28 0.31
N GLY A 67 13.27 -1.08 0.91
CA GLY A 67 14.07 -2.07 0.18
C GLY A 67 13.24 -3.22 -0.40
N GLN A 68 12.31 -3.77 0.38
CA GLN A 68 11.42 -4.84 -0.11
C GLN A 68 10.49 -4.37 -1.24
N ALA A 69 9.98 -3.14 -1.15
CA ALA A 69 9.14 -2.56 -2.19
C ALA A 69 9.92 -2.37 -3.51
N GLN A 70 11.21 -2.01 -3.46
CA GLN A 70 12.05 -1.89 -4.65
C GLN A 70 12.36 -3.25 -5.30
N THR A 71 12.67 -4.29 -4.51
CA THR A 71 12.89 -5.64 -5.05
C THR A 71 11.61 -6.20 -5.69
N GLU A 72 10.46 -6.05 -5.03
CA GLU A 72 9.16 -6.49 -5.57
C GLU A 72 8.78 -5.72 -6.85
N LEU A 73 9.17 -4.44 -6.95
CA LEU A 73 8.99 -3.64 -8.15
C LEU A 73 9.86 -4.12 -9.30
N MET A 74 11.14 -4.46 -9.05
CA MET A 74 12.02 -5.02 -10.07
C MET A 74 11.54 -6.38 -10.60
N VAL A 75 11.04 -7.27 -9.74
CA VAL A 75 10.46 -8.55 -10.18
C VAL A 75 9.27 -8.30 -11.10
N ARG A 76 8.33 -7.44 -10.68
CA ARG A 76 7.12 -7.14 -11.48
C ARG A 76 7.44 -6.40 -12.79
N LEU A 77 8.47 -5.56 -12.81
CA LEU A 77 8.97 -4.94 -14.04
C LEU A 77 9.56 -5.99 -14.98
N GLY A 78 10.29 -6.97 -14.44
CA GLY A 78 10.79 -8.13 -15.16
C GLY A 78 9.66 -8.97 -15.77
N ASP A 79 8.61 -9.23 -15.01
CA ASP A 79 7.41 -9.94 -15.49
C ASP A 79 6.73 -9.18 -16.64
N LEU A 80 6.58 -7.86 -16.51
CA LEU A 80 6.06 -7.01 -17.59
C LEU A 80 6.91 -7.06 -18.85
N LEU A 81 8.24 -6.92 -18.72
CA LEU A 81 9.17 -6.93 -19.85
C LEU A 81 9.19 -8.30 -20.55
N THR A 82 9.02 -9.38 -19.80
CA THR A 82 8.95 -10.74 -20.33
C THR A 82 7.65 -10.95 -21.12
N GLY A 83 6.52 -10.42 -20.63
CA GLY A 83 5.25 -10.40 -21.35
C GLY A 83 5.23 -9.54 -22.61
N MET A 84 6.14 -8.56 -22.73
CA MET A 84 6.24 -7.66 -23.89
C MET A 84 7.01 -8.24 -25.09
N LYS A 85 7.91 -9.22 -24.90
CA LYS A 85 8.76 -9.74 -25.97
C LYS A 85 8.07 -10.72 -26.94
N GLY A 86 6.81 -11.09 -26.69
CA GLY A 86 6.04 -11.97 -27.57
C GLY A 86 5.17 -11.20 -28.56
N GLY A 87 5.68 -10.91 -29.76
CA GLY A 87 4.93 -10.30 -30.88
C GLY A 87 3.83 -11.19 -31.52
N ARG A 88 3.22 -12.09 -30.74
CA ARG A 88 2.08 -12.93 -31.16
C ARG A 88 0.81 -12.40 -30.52
N ALA A 89 -0.34 -12.69 -31.12
CA ALA A 89 -1.66 -12.41 -30.56
C ALA A 89 -1.71 -12.84 -29.08
N VAL A 90 -1.54 -11.88 -28.18
CA VAL A 90 -1.43 -12.10 -26.73
C VAL A 90 -2.73 -12.71 -26.28
N SER A 91 -2.68 -13.92 -25.71
CA SER A 91 -3.88 -14.62 -25.25
C SER A 91 -4.58 -13.76 -24.18
N GLN A 92 -5.89 -13.93 -24.03
CA GLN A 92 -6.62 -13.16 -23.01
C GLN A 92 -6.06 -13.39 -21.60
N ALA A 93 -5.55 -14.60 -21.31
CA ALA A 93 -4.92 -14.92 -20.04
C ALA A 93 -3.63 -14.11 -19.81
N ASP A 94 -2.77 -13.99 -20.84
CA ASP A 94 -1.54 -13.21 -20.74
C ASP A 94 -1.82 -11.71 -20.55
N ARG A 95 -2.91 -11.19 -21.16
CA ARG A 95 -3.36 -9.81 -20.93
C ARG A 95 -3.83 -9.61 -19.49
N ASP A 96 -4.63 -10.54 -18.98
CA ASP A 96 -5.16 -10.49 -17.62
C ASP A 96 -4.02 -10.52 -16.59
N ASP A 97 -2.96 -11.31 -16.83
CA ASP A 97 -1.77 -11.37 -15.98
C ASP A 97 -0.90 -10.11 -16.09
N ALA A 98 -0.73 -9.56 -17.29
CA ALA A 98 -0.06 -8.27 -17.47
C ALA A 98 -0.79 -7.14 -16.73
N ILE A 99 -2.13 -7.10 -16.79
CA ILE A 99 -2.93 -6.13 -16.02
C ILE A 99 -2.67 -6.32 -14.52
N ARG A 100 -2.73 -7.55 -13.99
CA ARG A 100 -2.46 -7.82 -12.56
C ARG A 100 -1.05 -7.37 -12.16
N ALA A 101 -0.04 -7.61 -13.00
CA ALA A 101 1.33 -7.15 -12.76
C ALA A 101 1.40 -5.61 -12.70
N CYS A 102 0.76 -4.90 -13.65
CA CYS A 102 0.65 -3.45 -13.63
C CYS A 102 -0.03 -2.95 -12.34
N LEU A 103 -1.15 -3.55 -11.92
CA LEU A 103 -1.82 -3.19 -10.66
C LEU A 103 -0.92 -3.42 -9.44
N GLY A 104 -0.09 -4.46 -9.47
CA GLY A 104 0.96 -4.67 -8.47
C GLY A 104 2.00 -3.55 -8.46
N ILE A 105 2.46 -3.10 -9.61
CA ILE A 105 3.43 -1.99 -9.67
C ILE A 105 2.82 -0.71 -9.10
N LEU A 106 1.55 -0.42 -9.43
CA LEU A 106 0.80 0.68 -8.82
C LEU A 106 0.72 0.57 -7.29
N GLU A 107 0.46 -0.63 -6.75
CA GLU A 107 0.47 -0.89 -5.31
C GLU A 107 1.82 -0.57 -4.68
N ASN A 108 2.93 -0.99 -5.30
CA ASN A 108 4.27 -0.74 -4.80
C ASN A 108 4.60 0.76 -4.79
N TYR A 109 4.34 1.48 -5.87
CA TYR A 109 4.54 2.93 -5.92
C TYR A 109 3.65 3.67 -4.91
N ALA A 110 2.37 3.30 -4.82
CA ALA A 110 1.45 3.86 -3.84
C ALA A 110 1.96 3.64 -2.41
N ARG A 111 2.49 2.45 -2.09
CA ARG A 111 3.11 2.18 -0.79
C ARG A 111 4.33 3.05 -0.52
N LEU A 112 5.21 3.22 -1.49
CA LEU A 112 6.40 4.07 -1.35
C LEU A 112 6.02 5.53 -1.08
N VAL A 113 5.11 6.09 -1.89
CA VAL A 113 4.69 7.50 -1.79
C VAL A 113 3.92 7.74 -0.48
N THR A 114 3.06 6.80 -0.09
CA THR A 114 2.24 6.94 1.12
C THR A 114 2.97 6.47 2.39
N ARG A 115 4.11 5.79 2.27
CA ARG A 115 4.81 5.09 3.38
C ARG A 115 3.91 4.05 4.08
N SER A 116 3.15 3.30 3.30
CA SER A 116 2.24 2.26 3.81
C SER A 116 2.89 0.87 3.77
N LYS A 117 2.48 -0.02 4.67
CA LYS A 117 3.02 -1.39 4.75
C LYS A 117 2.39 -2.28 3.65
N LYS A 118 3.00 -3.45 3.41
CA LYS A 118 2.44 -4.45 2.48
C LYS A 118 1.06 -4.90 2.99
N GLY A 119 0.08 -4.93 2.11
CA GLY A 119 -1.32 -5.27 2.43
C GLY A 119 -2.19 -4.08 2.87
N ASP A 120 -1.60 -2.92 3.20
CA ASP A 120 -2.39 -1.72 3.54
C ASP A 120 -3.00 -1.07 2.29
N ILE A 121 -2.28 -1.12 1.16
CA ILE A 121 -2.78 -0.59 -0.11
C ILE A 121 -3.45 -1.70 -0.90
N SER A 122 -4.66 -1.44 -1.38
CA SER A 122 -5.37 -2.30 -2.33
C SER A 122 -5.56 -1.54 -3.64
N VAL A 123 -5.24 -2.17 -4.76
CA VAL A 123 -5.46 -1.58 -6.09
C VAL A 123 -6.45 -2.44 -6.87
N SER A 124 -7.48 -1.81 -7.43
CA SER A 124 -8.54 -2.49 -8.18
C SER A 124 -8.78 -1.80 -9.52
N LEU A 125 -8.93 -2.58 -10.58
CA LEU A 125 -9.42 -2.10 -11.87
C LEU A 125 -10.92 -2.40 -11.97
N VAL A 126 -11.71 -1.35 -12.11
CA VAL A 126 -13.17 -1.40 -12.20
C VAL A 126 -13.58 -0.93 -13.58
N LEU A 127 -14.35 -1.74 -14.31
CA LEU A 127 -14.79 -1.45 -15.67
C LEU A 127 -16.31 -1.47 -15.78
N PHE A 128 -16.86 -0.71 -16.71
CA PHE A 128 -18.27 -0.83 -17.09
C PHE A 128 -18.59 -2.24 -17.61
N ALA A 129 -19.75 -2.74 -17.22
CA ALA A 129 -20.22 -4.06 -17.64
C ALA A 129 -20.82 -3.98 -19.06
N GLY A 130 -20.11 -4.49 -20.06
CA GLY A 130 -20.54 -4.48 -21.45
C GLY A 130 -20.75 -3.05 -21.97
N ASN A 131 -21.97 -2.76 -22.43
CA ASN A 131 -22.38 -1.42 -22.88
C ASN A 131 -23.15 -0.63 -21.82
N SER A 132 -23.22 -1.11 -20.57
CA SER A 132 -23.93 -0.41 -19.50
C SER A 132 -23.23 0.88 -19.10
N THR A 133 -24.02 1.92 -18.81
CA THR A 133 -23.56 3.21 -18.28
C THR A 133 -23.72 3.34 -16.77
N SER A 134 -24.34 2.35 -16.10
CA SER A 134 -24.63 2.38 -14.66
C SER A 134 -24.12 1.15 -13.91
N ARG A 135 -23.87 0.04 -14.61
CA ARG A 135 -23.32 -1.19 -14.01
C ARG A 135 -21.83 -1.31 -14.26
N MET A 136 -21.12 -1.68 -13.21
CA MET A 136 -19.68 -1.91 -13.26
C MET A 136 -19.31 -3.25 -12.62
N LYS A 137 -18.11 -3.72 -12.92
CA LYS A 137 -17.52 -4.91 -12.31
C LYS A 137 -16.07 -4.66 -11.94
N VAL A 138 -15.65 -5.21 -10.80
CA VAL A 138 -14.21 -5.26 -10.46
C VAL A 138 -13.57 -6.32 -11.34
N ARG A 139 -12.86 -5.90 -12.39
CA ARG A 139 -12.27 -6.81 -13.38
C ARG A 139 -11.02 -7.48 -12.83
N HIS A 140 -10.09 -6.69 -12.29
CA HIS A 140 -8.84 -7.17 -11.72
C HIS A 140 -8.56 -6.49 -10.38
N ARG A 141 -7.76 -7.16 -9.55
CA ARG A 141 -7.18 -6.61 -8.31
C ARG A 141 -5.68 -6.89 -8.32
N ASN A 142 -4.94 -6.13 -7.52
CA ASN A 142 -3.52 -6.38 -7.32
C ASN A 142 -3.26 -7.79 -6.72
N PRO A 143 -2.09 -8.39 -7.01
CA PRO A 143 -1.70 -9.67 -6.45
C PRO A 143 -1.76 -9.68 -4.91
N GLY A 144 -2.24 -10.80 -4.33
CA GLY A 144 -2.42 -10.95 -2.88
C GLY A 144 -3.70 -10.33 -2.32
N ASN A 145 -4.56 -9.74 -3.16
CA ASN A 145 -5.87 -9.26 -2.75
C ASN A 145 -6.95 -10.32 -3.00
N GLU A 146 -7.40 -10.99 -1.95
CA GLU A 146 -8.37 -12.09 -2.01
C GLU A 146 -9.84 -11.65 -2.15
N ARG A 147 -10.09 -10.33 -2.23
CA ARG A 147 -11.47 -9.82 -2.34
C ARG A 147 -12.11 -10.26 -3.66
N PRO A 148 -13.44 -10.49 -3.69
CA PRO A 148 -14.13 -10.94 -4.89
C PRO A 148 -13.89 -10.02 -6.11
N THR A 149 -13.77 -10.66 -7.27
CA THR A 149 -13.68 -10.04 -8.61
C THR A 149 -14.81 -10.55 -9.50
N ASN A 150 -15.00 -9.95 -10.67
CA ASN A 150 -15.98 -10.32 -11.70
C ASN A 150 -17.44 -10.39 -11.24
N ARG A 151 -17.80 -9.66 -10.17
CA ARG A 151 -19.19 -9.44 -9.77
C ARG A 151 -19.67 -8.10 -10.29
N GLU A 152 -20.82 -8.12 -10.98
CA GLU A 152 -21.47 -6.90 -11.47
C GLU A 152 -22.32 -6.28 -10.37
N PHE A 153 -22.20 -4.97 -10.19
CA PHE A 153 -22.95 -4.20 -9.21
C PHE A 153 -23.47 -2.91 -9.83
N ASP A 154 -24.49 -2.34 -9.20
CA ASP A 154 -24.95 -0.98 -9.52
C ASP A 154 -23.93 0.03 -9.00
N ALA A 155 -23.40 0.85 -9.90
CA ALA A 155 -22.35 1.82 -9.59
C ALA A 155 -22.91 3.22 -9.31
N SER A 156 -24.23 3.42 -9.38
CA SER A 156 -24.89 4.74 -9.29
C SER A 156 -24.56 5.55 -8.03
N HIS A 157 -24.12 4.90 -6.95
CA HIS A 157 -23.71 5.54 -5.70
C HIS A 157 -22.20 5.46 -5.41
N LEU A 158 -21.42 4.88 -6.33
CA LEU A 158 -20.00 4.65 -6.14
C LEU A 158 -19.20 5.92 -6.49
N LEU A 159 -18.29 6.32 -5.60
CA LEU A 159 -17.45 7.51 -5.81
C LEU A 159 -16.62 7.43 -7.10
N GLY A 160 -16.12 6.22 -7.43
CA GLY A 160 -15.40 5.98 -8.68
C GLY A 160 -16.27 6.18 -9.94
N TYR A 161 -17.55 5.81 -9.88
CA TYR A 161 -18.47 6.05 -10.98
C TYR A 161 -18.69 7.55 -11.22
N HIS A 162 -18.96 8.31 -10.15
CA HIS A 162 -19.08 9.76 -10.25
C HIS A 162 -17.78 10.44 -10.68
N ALA A 163 -16.62 9.88 -10.32
CA ALA A 163 -15.34 10.36 -10.79
C ALA A 163 -15.23 10.24 -12.32
N CYS A 164 -15.61 9.09 -12.89
CA CYS A 164 -15.66 8.87 -14.34
C CYS A 164 -16.63 9.84 -15.04
N LEU A 165 -17.83 10.06 -14.49
CA LEU A 165 -18.80 10.98 -15.10
C LEU A 165 -18.32 12.44 -15.14
N ARG A 166 -17.39 12.80 -14.27
CA ARG A 166 -16.87 14.17 -14.16
C ARG A 166 -15.63 14.42 -15.02
N GLY A 167 -15.16 13.44 -15.79
CA GLY A 167 -14.04 13.59 -16.72
C GLY A 167 -12.90 12.59 -16.50
N THR A 168 -11.77 12.87 -17.15
CA THR A 168 -10.59 11.99 -17.20
C THR A 168 -9.59 12.26 -16.08
N GLU A 169 -9.75 13.36 -15.34
CA GLU A 169 -8.83 13.75 -14.27
C GLU A 169 -8.88 12.81 -13.06
N PRO A 170 -7.72 12.43 -12.50
CA PRO A 170 -7.65 11.69 -11.24
C PRO A 170 -8.26 12.46 -10.07
N ARG A 171 -8.95 11.76 -9.18
CA ARG A 171 -9.65 12.35 -8.02
C ARG A 171 -9.27 11.65 -6.73
N VAL A 172 -9.10 12.43 -5.66
CA VAL A 172 -8.73 11.92 -4.34
C VAL A 172 -9.87 12.12 -3.36
N VAL A 173 -10.19 11.06 -2.62
CA VAL A 173 -11.02 11.12 -1.43
C VAL A 173 -10.10 11.03 -0.22
N HIS A 174 -9.87 12.15 0.46
CA HIS A 174 -8.92 12.19 1.58
C HIS A 174 -9.44 11.46 2.83
N ASP A 175 -10.74 11.50 3.09
CA ASP A 175 -11.31 10.80 4.23
C ASP A 175 -12.78 10.44 4.00
N LEU A 176 -13.06 9.15 3.85
CA LEU A 176 -14.39 8.61 3.63
C LEU A 176 -15.32 8.81 4.82
N LYS A 177 -14.79 8.94 6.05
CA LYS A 177 -15.65 9.20 7.21
C LYS A 177 -16.42 10.52 7.10
N LYS A 178 -15.97 11.44 6.25
CA LYS A 178 -16.68 12.70 5.96
C LYS A 178 -17.90 12.50 5.06
N PHE A 179 -17.97 11.38 4.35
CA PHE A 179 -19.10 10.99 3.53
C PHE A 179 -20.06 10.15 4.39
N LYS A 180 -21.37 10.35 4.20
CA LYS A 180 -22.44 9.63 4.92
C LYS A 180 -23.29 8.83 3.94
N GLY A 181 -23.97 7.79 4.43
CA GLY A 181 -24.98 7.04 3.66
C GLY A 181 -24.39 6.10 2.61
N LYS A 182 -25.06 6.01 1.45
CA LYS A 182 -24.78 4.99 0.40
C LYS A 182 -23.38 5.09 -0.23
N SER A 183 -22.69 6.22 -0.08
CA SER A 183 -21.31 6.39 -0.56
C SER A 183 -20.25 5.63 0.27
N LEU A 184 -20.64 5.06 1.41
CA LEU A 184 -19.79 4.19 2.26
C LEU A 184 -19.97 2.70 1.95
N VAL A 185 -20.71 2.34 0.91
CA VAL A 185 -20.95 0.94 0.55
C VAL A 185 -19.79 0.46 -0.32
N SER A 186 -19.15 -0.64 0.07
CA SER A 186 -18.15 -1.31 -0.77
C SER A 186 -18.88 -2.13 -1.83
N PRO A 187 -18.51 -2.02 -3.12
CA PRO A 187 -19.18 -2.78 -4.18
C PRO A 187 -19.02 -4.30 -4.06
N THR A 188 -18.09 -4.78 -3.23
CA THR A 188 -17.81 -6.22 -3.06
C THR A 188 -17.77 -6.68 -1.60
N GLN A 189 -18.03 -5.81 -0.63
CA GLN A 189 -17.97 -6.14 0.80
C GLN A 189 -19.10 -5.48 1.56
N THR A 190 -19.51 -6.10 2.67
CA THR A 190 -20.49 -5.55 3.61
C THR A 190 -19.99 -4.30 4.34
N THR A 191 -18.67 -4.16 4.50
CA THR A 191 -18.03 -3.02 5.19
C THR A 191 -16.79 -2.51 4.45
N VAL A 192 -16.64 -1.20 4.37
CA VAL A 192 -15.45 -0.53 3.82
C VAL A 192 -14.32 -0.51 4.86
N ASN A 193 -13.15 -1.05 4.50
CA ASN A 193 -11.97 -1.09 5.38
C ASN A 193 -10.92 -0.02 5.07
N TYR A 194 -11.20 0.88 4.11
CA TYR A 194 -10.32 1.97 3.71
C TYR A 194 -10.89 3.32 4.15
N ARG A 195 -10.03 4.33 4.34
CA ARG A 195 -10.43 5.70 4.67
C ARG A 195 -10.06 6.72 3.62
N SER A 196 -9.04 6.47 2.81
CA SER A 196 -8.75 7.30 1.65
C SER A 196 -8.74 6.47 0.39
N ILE A 197 -9.17 7.09 -0.71
CA ILE A 197 -9.19 6.47 -2.04
C ILE A 197 -8.54 7.44 -3.02
N PHE A 198 -7.73 6.91 -3.92
CA PHE A 198 -7.33 7.62 -5.12
C PHE A 198 -7.95 6.94 -6.35
N LEU A 199 -8.69 7.71 -7.15
CA LEU A 199 -9.49 7.25 -8.27
C LEU A 199 -8.87 7.80 -9.56
N ILE A 200 -8.53 6.92 -10.48
CA ILE A 200 -7.90 7.28 -11.75
C ILE A 200 -8.82 6.77 -12.87
N PRO A 201 -9.54 7.65 -13.59
CA PRO A 201 -10.32 7.24 -14.74
C PRO A 201 -9.45 6.55 -15.80
N VAL A 202 -9.98 5.47 -16.38
CA VAL A 202 -9.35 4.69 -17.44
C VAL A 202 -10.01 5.07 -18.76
N VAL A 203 -9.22 5.48 -19.73
CA VAL A 203 -9.69 6.00 -21.00
C VAL A 203 -9.11 5.16 -22.13
N THR A 204 -9.97 4.74 -23.05
CA THR A 204 -9.53 4.15 -24.32
C THR A 204 -9.74 5.16 -25.43
N ARG A 205 -8.70 5.40 -26.22
CA ARG A 205 -8.78 6.19 -27.46
C ARG A 205 -9.03 5.26 -28.63
N ARG A 206 -10.12 5.47 -29.37
CA ARG A 206 -10.36 4.84 -30.68
C ARG A 206 -10.35 5.91 -31.76
N GLY A 207 -9.15 6.29 -32.22
CA GLY A 207 -8.97 7.38 -33.18
C GLY A 207 -8.76 8.75 -32.51
N GLU A 208 -8.56 9.79 -33.31
CA GLU A 208 -8.17 11.13 -32.84
C GLU A 208 -9.24 11.84 -31.99
N ASN A 209 -10.53 11.49 -32.13
CA ASN A 209 -11.64 12.22 -31.51
C ASN A 209 -12.58 11.39 -30.63
N ASP A 210 -12.32 10.09 -30.40
CA ASP A 210 -13.21 9.23 -29.60
C ASP A 210 -12.50 8.72 -28.34
N GLU A 211 -12.41 9.59 -27.34
CA GLU A 211 -12.01 9.24 -25.98
C GLU A 211 -13.22 8.70 -25.21
N LYS A 212 -13.19 7.41 -24.90
CA LYS A 212 -14.23 6.77 -24.10
C LYS A 212 -13.69 6.30 -22.76
N ILE A 213 -14.32 6.77 -21.67
CA ILE A 213 -14.05 6.29 -20.32
C ILE A 213 -14.59 4.88 -20.18
N ARG A 214 -13.72 3.92 -19.86
CA ARG A 214 -14.07 2.50 -19.68
C ARG A 214 -14.29 2.11 -18.23
N GLY A 215 -13.83 2.95 -17.31
CA GLY A 215 -13.98 2.74 -15.88
C GLY A 215 -12.92 3.52 -15.11
N PHE A 216 -12.43 2.96 -14.02
CA PHE A 216 -11.41 3.57 -13.19
C PHE A 216 -10.53 2.54 -12.48
N ILE A 217 -9.33 2.95 -12.14
CA ILE A 217 -8.48 2.29 -11.16
C ILE A 217 -8.72 2.95 -9.80
N SER A 218 -8.95 2.14 -8.76
CA SER A 218 -8.95 2.62 -7.37
C SER A 218 -7.68 2.17 -6.65
N ILE A 219 -7.09 3.08 -5.89
CA ILE A 219 -6.02 2.81 -4.94
C ILE A 219 -6.56 3.17 -3.56
N ASP A 220 -6.83 2.14 -2.76
CA ASP A 220 -7.52 2.24 -1.48
C ASP A 220 -6.51 2.15 -0.33
N CYS A 221 -6.66 2.98 0.70
CA CYS A 221 -5.80 2.98 1.89
C CYS A 221 -6.61 3.10 3.19
N PRO A 222 -6.34 2.30 4.24
CA PRO A 222 -7.00 2.36 5.56
C PRO A 222 -6.73 3.67 6.31
N ARG A 223 -5.62 4.34 5.99
CA ARG A 223 -5.26 5.61 6.63
C ARG A 223 -5.98 6.78 5.94
N PRO A 224 -6.54 7.74 6.68
CA PRO A 224 -7.04 8.96 6.07
C PRO A 224 -5.87 9.82 5.57
N TYR A 225 -6.14 10.70 4.61
CA TYR A 225 -5.19 11.64 4.03
C TYR A 225 -3.92 10.98 3.46
N ALA A 226 -3.96 9.69 3.10
CA ALA A 226 -2.78 9.00 2.59
C ALA A 226 -2.24 9.67 1.32
N PHE A 227 -3.14 10.11 0.45
CA PHE A 227 -2.87 10.76 -0.84
C PHE A 227 -2.98 12.30 -0.80
N TYR A 228 -2.92 12.92 0.39
CA TYR A 228 -3.03 14.38 0.52
C TYR A 228 -1.77 15.12 0.02
N GLY A 229 -1.96 16.38 -0.39
CA GLY A 229 -0.91 17.25 -0.92
C GLY A 229 -0.39 16.75 -2.27
N ASN A 230 0.92 16.87 -2.50
CA ASN A 230 1.53 16.51 -3.79
C ASN A 230 1.64 14.99 -4.03
N ARG A 231 1.21 14.15 -3.09
CA ARG A 231 1.37 12.68 -3.20
C ARG A 231 0.55 12.09 -4.34
N SER A 232 -0.68 12.57 -4.56
CA SER A 232 -1.50 12.11 -5.69
C SER A 232 -0.84 12.50 -7.02
N SER A 233 -0.35 13.73 -7.15
CA SER A 233 0.32 14.21 -8.36
C SER A 233 1.60 13.41 -8.65
N VAL A 234 2.42 13.15 -7.63
CA VAL A 234 3.60 12.29 -7.75
C VAL A 234 3.22 10.89 -8.23
N LEU A 235 2.13 10.32 -7.71
CA LEU A 235 1.66 9.01 -8.16
C LEU A 235 1.21 9.02 -9.61
N VAL A 236 0.47 10.03 -10.06
CA VAL A 236 0.03 10.15 -11.46
C VAL A 236 1.23 10.20 -12.40
N VAL A 237 2.19 11.09 -12.12
CA VAL A 237 3.37 11.27 -12.98
C VAL A 237 4.24 10.01 -12.98
N THR A 238 4.52 9.44 -11.80
CA THR A 238 5.41 8.29 -11.70
C THR A 238 4.78 7.03 -12.32
N CYS A 239 3.45 6.91 -12.24
CA CYS A 239 2.74 5.74 -12.73
C CYS A 239 2.19 5.92 -14.14
N GLU A 240 2.39 7.06 -14.80
CA GLU A 240 1.87 7.33 -16.15
C GLU A 240 2.20 6.20 -17.14
N PRO A 241 3.44 5.66 -17.22
CA PRO A 241 3.75 4.58 -18.15
C PRO A 241 2.95 3.30 -17.87
N VAL A 242 2.70 3.01 -16.59
CA VAL A 242 1.92 1.83 -16.16
C VAL A 242 0.43 2.03 -16.46
N LEU A 243 -0.08 3.24 -16.24
CA LEU A 243 -1.46 3.60 -16.56
C LEU A 243 -1.72 3.57 -18.07
N SER A 244 -0.79 4.10 -18.87
CA SER A 244 -0.84 4.03 -20.33
C SER A 244 -0.88 2.57 -20.79
N ARG A 245 -0.03 1.71 -20.22
CA ARG A 245 -0.03 0.28 -20.55
C ARG A 245 -1.34 -0.42 -20.17
N ILE A 246 -1.94 -0.09 -19.03
CA ILE A 246 -3.26 -0.62 -18.67
C ILE A 246 -4.31 -0.20 -19.70
N ASN A 247 -4.29 1.05 -20.18
CA ASN A 247 -5.22 1.53 -21.20
C ASN A 247 -5.07 0.77 -22.54
N GLU A 248 -3.85 0.36 -22.92
CA GLU A 248 -3.60 -0.44 -24.13
C GLU A 248 -4.10 -1.89 -24.02
N LEU A 249 -4.11 -2.44 -22.80
CA LEU A 249 -4.50 -3.84 -22.54
C LEU A 249 -6.02 -4.05 -22.45
N ILE A 250 -6.79 -2.95 -22.35
CA ILE A 250 -8.26 -2.93 -22.19
C ILE A 250 -8.95 -2.68 -23.54
#